data_AF-A0A7C5ZBB8-F1
#
_entry.id   AF-A0A7C5ZBB8-F1
#
_cell.length_a   1.000
_cell.length_b   1.000
_cell.length_c   1.000
_cell.angle_alpha   90.00
_cell.angle_beta   90.00
_cell.angle_gamma   90.00
#
_symmetry.space_group_name_H-M   'P 1'
#
loop_
_entity.id
_entity.type
_entity.pdbx_description
1 polymer ?
#
loop_
_entity_poly.entity_id
_entity_poly.type
_entity_poly.pdbx_seq_one_letter_code
_entity_poly.pdbx_strand_id
1 'polypeptide(L)'
;MVEKSGLGVTTANMFRWAGYRHLRRRYGVGLRAMEEGPKVRVLLEKGKLHRSITVAREMAERDFLVFMPKLKTNVLSHAYTGALKLNIGTVDSKERMYHHDRDLPVKISDILEAANPDLIITDGIKFSFGGNQMTQHCTDLGVLAVSANAVAHDMVCAWLIGLDPLRIDHIREAVDRGYGPQSFKEIEIIGDYPLEKAQSTVKDLDFGFHPVEKFPCNFRILSGEPLCIGGCQGIFLDWLHMIKDRKPRLLRRFPHITAVVGRIKAPVEDKTVLLLGDCAQATQTVKARRIVRIKGCPPTHKRIIWDMMTRLFLLAPLVRPSLIVDGFVLYPLKRLKGWLMNLRFRPVRS
;
A
#
# COMPACT_ATOMS: atom_id res chain seq x y z
N MET A 1 8.87 9.15 17.58
CA MET A 1 8.54 8.53 16.28
C MET A 1 7.71 7.29 16.51
N VAL A 2 6.46 7.30 16.04
CA VAL A 2 5.57 6.13 16.02
C VAL A 2 5.51 5.66 14.58
N GLU A 3 5.74 4.37 14.34
CA GLU A 3 5.80 3.83 12.98
C GLU A 3 5.10 2.48 12.90
N LYS A 4 4.74 2.07 11.67
CA LYS A 4 4.23 0.73 11.40
C LYS A 4 4.60 0.24 10.01
N SER A 5 5.45 -0.77 9.96
CA SER A 5 5.83 -1.41 8.70
C SER A 5 4.68 -2.14 8.00
N GLY A 6 4.90 -2.48 6.74
CA GLY A 6 4.00 -3.34 5.96
C GLY A 6 3.70 -4.67 6.66
N LEU A 7 2.56 -5.28 6.32
CA LEU A 7 2.13 -6.54 6.93
C LEU A 7 3.16 -7.65 6.65
N GLY A 8 3.51 -8.40 7.69
CA GLY A 8 4.51 -9.46 7.61
C GLY A 8 5.94 -8.98 7.81
N VAL A 9 6.15 -7.73 8.24
CA VAL A 9 7.46 -7.21 8.65
C VAL A 9 7.31 -6.57 10.02
N THR A 10 8.30 -6.75 10.91
CA THR A 10 8.27 -6.13 12.24
C THR A 10 8.84 -4.71 12.20
N THR A 11 8.11 -3.76 12.77
CA THR A 11 8.53 -2.35 12.79
C THR A 11 9.82 -2.19 13.59
N ALA A 12 9.95 -2.93 14.69
CA ALA A 12 11.15 -2.92 15.53
C ALA A 12 12.44 -3.34 14.78
N ASN A 13 12.33 -4.28 13.83
CA ASN A 13 13.46 -4.62 12.97
C ASN A 13 13.66 -3.57 11.89
N MET A 14 12.59 -3.02 11.30
CA MET A 14 12.71 -1.95 10.31
C MET A 14 13.40 -0.71 10.88
N PHE A 15 13.18 -0.35 12.14
CA PHE A 15 13.96 0.71 12.81
C PHE A 15 15.48 0.45 12.81
N ARG A 16 15.92 -0.82 12.84
CA ARG A 16 17.33 -1.16 12.72
C ARG A 16 17.81 -0.94 11.29
N TRP A 17 17.09 -1.48 10.32
CA TRP A 17 17.47 -1.44 8.90
C TRP A 17 17.43 -0.03 8.31
N ALA A 18 16.45 0.78 8.70
CA ALA A 18 16.30 2.16 8.28
C ALA A 18 17.21 3.15 9.04
N GLY A 19 18.06 2.65 9.95
CA GLY A 19 19.00 3.49 10.70
C GLY A 19 18.39 4.31 11.85
N TYR A 20 17.10 4.13 12.18
CA TYR A 20 16.43 4.93 13.22
C TYR A 20 17.04 4.72 14.62
N ARG A 21 17.68 3.57 14.86
CA ARG A 21 18.46 3.36 16.10
C ARG A 21 19.63 4.34 16.24
N HIS A 22 20.22 4.79 15.13
CA HIS A 22 21.22 5.87 15.16
C HIS A 22 20.59 7.18 15.59
N LEU A 23 19.42 7.53 15.05
CA LEU A 23 18.67 8.73 15.46
C LEU A 23 18.37 8.72 16.96
N ARG A 24 17.89 7.59 17.50
CA ARG A 24 17.65 7.44 18.95
C ARG A 24 18.92 7.69 19.77
N ARG A 25 20.07 7.15 19.36
CA ARG A 25 21.34 7.33 20.08
C ARG A 25 21.86 8.77 20.00
N ARG A 26 21.74 9.40 18.82
CA ARG A 26 22.29 10.72 18.54
C ARG A 26 21.43 11.86 19.08
N TYR A 27 20.11 11.74 18.95
CA TYR A 27 19.16 12.83 19.22
C TYR A 27 18.17 12.49 20.35
N GLY A 28 18.30 11.34 21.01
CA GLY A 28 17.40 10.93 22.09
C GLY A 28 15.96 10.62 21.65
N VAL A 29 15.68 10.51 20.35
CA VAL A 29 14.30 10.33 19.86
C VAL A 29 13.71 8.97 20.28
N GLY A 30 12.52 9.01 20.89
CA GLY A 30 11.77 7.81 21.22
C GLY A 30 11.29 7.07 19.96
N LEU A 31 11.47 5.75 19.93
CA LEU A 31 11.00 4.89 18.84
C LEU A 31 9.88 3.96 19.35
N ARG A 32 8.71 4.04 18.73
CA ARG A 32 7.55 3.21 19.05
C ARG A 32 7.10 2.43 17.83
N ALA A 33 7.20 1.10 17.92
CA ALA A 33 6.52 0.20 17.00
C ALA A 33 5.04 0.15 17.39
N MET A 34 4.15 0.61 16.51
CA MET A 34 2.71 0.69 16.80
C MET A 34 2.13 -0.66 17.21
N GLU A 35 2.57 -1.77 16.61
CA GLU A 35 2.06 -3.09 16.91
C GLU A 35 2.39 -3.58 18.34
N GLU A 36 3.39 -2.97 18.99
CA GLU A 36 3.82 -3.29 20.36
C GLU A 36 3.28 -2.29 21.41
N GLY A 37 2.61 -1.22 20.99
CA GLY A 37 2.16 -0.13 21.88
C GLY A 37 0.70 -0.22 22.34
N PRO A 38 0.30 0.63 23.30
CA PRO A 38 -1.11 0.83 23.64
C PRO A 38 -1.87 1.44 22.46
N LYS A 39 -3.14 1.05 22.32
CA LYS A 39 -4.01 1.51 21.24
C LYS A 39 -5.29 2.11 21.80
N VAL A 40 -5.86 3.04 21.05
CA VAL A 40 -7.13 3.68 21.38
C VAL A 40 -8.03 3.69 20.16
N ARG A 41 -9.34 3.73 20.39
CA ARG A 41 -10.35 3.75 19.33
C ARG A 41 -10.90 5.17 19.22
N VAL A 42 -10.69 5.79 18.07
CA VAL A 42 -11.17 7.14 17.74
C VAL A 42 -12.48 6.98 16.98
N LEU A 43 -13.55 7.65 17.42
CA LEU A 43 -14.80 7.73 16.67
C LEU A 43 -14.64 8.71 15.51
N LEU A 44 -15.25 8.38 14.37
CA LEU A 44 -15.25 9.27 13.21
C LEU A 44 -16.63 9.89 13.07
N GLU A 45 -16.67 11.21 12.86
CA GLU A 45 -17.87 11.98 12.56
C GLU A 45 -18.19 11.94 11.06
N LYS A 46 -17.15 12.00 10.20
CA LYS A 46 -17.28 12.06 8.74
C LYS A 46 -16.96 10.73 8.06
N GLY A 47 -16.67 9.68 8.83
CA GLY A 47 -16.32 8.37 8.32
C GLY A 47 -17.42 7.73 7.47
N LYS A 48 -17.10 7.36 6.23
CA LYS A 48 -18.06 6.73 5.29
C LYS A 48 -18.07 5.20 5.42
N LEU A 49 -16.91 4.57 5.63
CA LEU A 49 -16.78 3.13 5.82
C LEU A 49 -16.56 2.77 7.28
N HIS A 50 -15.81 3.60 8.00
CA HIS A 50 -15.48 3.39 9.41
C HIS A 50 -16.34 4.29 10.28
N ARG A 51 -17.04 3.71 11.26
CA ARG A 51 -17.59 4.49 12.39
C ARG A 51 -16.51 4.92 13.38
N SER A 52 -15.37 4.23 13.36
CA SER A 52 -14.28 4.39 14.31
C SER A 52 -13.04 3.66 13.83
N ILE A 53 -11.86 4.11 14.23
CA ILE A 53 -10.57 3.54 13.84
C ILE A 53 -9.66 3.37 15.06
N THR A 54 -8.87 2.29 15.07
CA THR A 54 -7.91 1.97 16.13
C THR A 54 -6.51 2.45 15.75
N VAL A 55 -6.02 3.44 16.50
CA VAL A 55 -4.69 4.06 16.30
C VAL A 55 -3.78 3.80 17.50
N ALA A 56 -2.49 4.10 17.35
CA ALA A 56 -1.57 4.17 18.50
C ALA A 56 -2.05 5.26 19.47
N ARG A 57 -1.96 5.01 20.78
CA ARG A 57 -2.33 6.02 21.79
C ARG A 57 -1.57 7.32 21.59
N GLU A 58 -0.26 7.24 21.39
CA GLU A 58 0.61 8.39 21.18
C GLU A 58 0.22 9.23 19.95
N MET A 59 -0.54 8.66 19.02
CA MET A 59 -1.05 9.37 17.85
C MET A 59 -2.43 10.00 18.10
N ALA A 60 -3.20 9.52 19.07
CA ALA A 60 -4.45 10.17 19.45
C ALA A 60 -4.21 11.31 20.47
N GLU A 61 -3.21 11.15 21.35
CA GLU A 61 -2.86 12.10 22.41
C GLU A 61 -1.78 13.11 21.99
N ARG A 62 -1.53 13.22 20.68
CA ARG A 62 -0.47 14.09 20.13
C ARG A 62 -0.88 15.56 20.18
N ASP A 63 0.09 16.44 20.43
CA ASP A 63 -0.07 17.89 20.26
C ASP A 63 0.17 18.35 18.82
N PHE A 64 1.08 17.67 18.11
CA PHE A 64 1.47 17.99 16.75
C PHE A 64 1.92 16.73 16.00
N LEU A 65 1.43 16.55 14.76
CA LEU A 65 1.72 15.40 13.91
C LEU A 65 2.56 15.78 12.71
N VAL A 66 3.75 15.19 12.65
CA VAL A 66 4.62 15.27 11.47
C VAL A 66 4.58 13.96 10.69
N PHE A 67 4.22 14.05 9.41
CA PHE A 67 4.40 12.96 8.45
C PHE A 67 5.69 13.15 7.67
N MET A 68 6.44 12.06 7.51
CA MET A 68 7.69 12.04 6.75
C MET A 68 7.65 10.96 5.65
N PRO A 69 6.73 11.06 4.65
CA PRO A 69 6.62 10.04 3.64
C PRO A 69 7.83 10.07 2.69
N LYS A 70 8.07 8.93 2.05
CA LYS A 70 8.96 8.84 0.90
C LYS A 70 8.17 9.13 -0.37
N LEU A 71 8.67 9.99 -1.25
CA LEU A 71 8.07 10.16 -2.57
C LEU A 71 8.28 8.87 -3.36
N LYS A 72 7.19 8.17 -3.66
CA LYS A 72 7.26 6.90 -4.39
C LYS A 72 5.98 6.57 -5.14
N THR A 73 6.07 5.65 -6.10
CA THR A 73 4.89 5.14 -6.81
C THR A 73 4.20 3.98 -6.07
N ASN A 74 2.94 3.72 -6.40
CA ASN A 74 2.20 2.56 -5.90
C ASN A 74 1.05 2.13 -6.83
N VAL A 75 1.08 0.89 -7.32
CA VAL A 75 0.06 0.39 -8.28
C VAL A 75 -1.30 0.08 -7.66
N LEU A 76 -1.41 0.04 -6.33
CA LEU A 76 -2.70 -0.10 -5.64
C LEU A 76 -3.41 1.25 -5.49
N SER A 77 -2.82 2.35 -5.99
CA SER A 77 -3.36 3.70 -5.81
C SER A 77 -2.99 4.61 -6.98
N HIS A 78 -3.29 4.15 -8.21
CA HIS A 78 -3.10 4.95 -9.43
C HIS A 78 -1.69 5.48 -9.60
N ALA A 79 -0.70 4.60 -9.40
CA ALA A 79 0.72 4.92 -9.49
C ALA A 79 1.27 5.89 -8.42
N TYR A 80 0.47 6.39 -7.48
CA TYR A 80 0.91 7.40 -6.51
C TYR A 80 0.70 6.98 -5.05
N THR A 81 1.62 7.41 -4.19
CA THR A 81 1.44 7.39 -2.75
C THR A 81 2.22 8.56 -2.12
N GLY A 82 1.58 9.24 -1.19
CA GLY A 82 2.15 10.36 -0.45
C GLY A 82 1.66 10.39 0.99
N ALA A 83 1.40 11.59 1.49
CA ALA A 83 0.91 11.84 2.85
C ALA A 83 -0.44 11.18 3.10
N LEU A 84 -1.38 11.27 2.15
CA LEU A 84 -2.72 10.70 2.31
C LEU A 84 -2.63 9.20 2.51
N LYS A 85 -1.90 8.49 1.65
CA LYS A 85 -1.79 7.03 1.73
C LYS A 85 -0.84 6.54 2.84
N LEU A 86 0.06 7.39 3.35
CA LEU A 86 0.85 7.09 4.55
C LEU A 86 -0.05 6.77 5.74
N ASN A 87 -1.28 7.32 5.79
CA ASN A 87 -2.28 7.00 6.81
C ASN A 87 -2.68 5.52 6.88
N ILE A 88 -2.48 4.72 5.82
CA ILE A 88 -2.65 3.26 5.95
C ILE A 88 -1.68 2.67 7.00
N GLY A 89 -0.56 3.37 7.23
CA GLY A 89 0.40 3.22 8.32
C GLY A 89 -0.20 3.32 9.72
N THR A 90 -1.16 4.22 9.92
CA THR A 90 -1.58 4.72 11.23
C THR A 90 -2.60 3.84 11.94
N VAL A 91 -3.18 2.86 11.23
CA VAL A 91 -4.24 1.98 11.75
C VAL A 91 -3.76 0.58 12.11
N ASP A 92 -4.54 -0.14 12.93
CA ASP A 92 -4.24 -1.52 13.29
C ASP A 92 -4.24 -2.48 12.06
N SER A 93 -3.60 -3.64 12.18
CA SER A 93 -3.39 -4.55 11.04
C SER A 93 -4.70 -5.10 10.48
N LYS A 94 -5.72 -5.27 11.34
CA LYS A 94 -7.05 -5.67 10.89
C LYS A 94 -7.71 -4.58 10.04
N GLU A 95 -7.68 -3.33 10.51
CA GLU A 95 -8.26 -2.17 9.82
C GLU A 95 -7.49 -1.82 8.55
N ARG A 96 -6.16 -2.01 8.53
CA ARG A 96 -5.34 -1.86 7.33
C ARG A 96 -5.86 -2.71 6.16
N MET A 97 -6.31 -3.94 6.44
CA MET A 97 -6.84 -4.87 5.43
C MET A 97 -8.33 -4.74 5.18
N TYR A 98 -9.09 -4.18 6.13
CA TYR A 98 -10.50 -3.90 5.94
C TYR A 98 -10.68 -2.93 4.76
N HIS A 99 -11.59 -3.23 3.82
CA HIS A 99 -11.80 -2.44 2.59
C HIS A 99 -10.50 -2.06 1.87
N HIS A 100 -9.56 -3.01 1.78
CA HIS A 100 -8.34 -2.83 0.98
C HIS A 100 -8.58 -3.26 -0.47
N ASP A 101 -9.66 -2.77 -1.06
CA ASP A 101 -10.19 -3.19 -2.35
C ASP A 101 -10.58 -1.95 -3.19
N ARG A 102 -11.77 -1.93 -3.80
CA ARG A 102 -12.29 -0.76 -4.52
C ARG A 102 -12.54 0.43 -3.60
N ASP A 103 -12.79 0.18 -2.32
CA ASP A 103 -13.14 1.19 -1.33
C ASP A 103 -11.88 1.75 -0.62
N LEU A 104 -10.68 1.39 -1.10
CA LEU A 104 -9.41 1.89 -0.57
C LEU A 104 -9.31 3.43 -0.58
N PRO A 105 -9.72 4.18 -1.62
CA PRO A 105 -9.72 5.64 -1.61
C PRO A 105 -10.56 6.22 -0.47
N VAL A 106 -11.78 5.72 -0.29
CA VAL A 106 -12.71 6.15 0.77
C VAL A 106 -12.13 5.86 2.14
N LYS A 107 -11.54 4.67 2.32
CA LYS A 107 -10.83 4.32 3.56
C LYS A 107 -9.68 5.28 3.87
N ILE A 108 -8.87 5.64 2.86
CA ILE A 108 -7.74 6.56 3.08
C ILE A 108 -8.25 7.89 3.67
N SER A 109 -9.35 8.42 3.13
CA SER A 109 -9.98 9.64 3.63
C SER A 109 -10.67 9.48 4.99
N ASP A 110 -11.23 8.31 5.31
CA ASP A 110 -11.72 8.01 6.66
C ASP A 110 -10.59 8.07 7.70
N ILE A 111 -9.43 7.48 7.37
CA ILE A 111 -8.28 7.48 8.29
C ILE A 111 -7.72 8.89 8.46
N LEU A 112 -7.75 9.71 7.41
CA LEU A 112 -7.29 11.09 7.47
C LEU A 112 -8.01 11.88 8.57
N GLU A 113 -9.28 11.60 8.85
CA GLU A 113 -10.02 12.25 9.95
C GLU A 113 -9.39 12.00 11.33
N ALA A 114 -8.94 10.77 11.60
CA ALA A 114 -8.26 10.43 12.86
C ALA A 114 -6.77 10.81 12.87
N ALA A 115 -6.17 10.96 11.70
CA ALA A 115 -4.72 11.08 11.53
C ALA A 115 -4.30 12.16 10.53
N ASN A 116 -5.00 13.30 10.54
CA ASN A 116 -4.63 14.44 9.70
C ASN A 116 -3.30 15.03 10.21
N PRO A 117 -2.25 15.09 9.38
CA PRO A 117 -0.97 15.66 9.80
C PRO A 117 -1.01 17.19 9.83
N ASP A 118 -0.30 17.77 10.79
CA ASP A 118 -0.11 19.22 10.92
C ASP A 118 1.07 19.69 10.05
N LEU A 119 2.04 18.81 9.78
CA LEU A 119 3.17 19.06 8.90
C LEU A 119 3.54 17.80 8.13
N ILE A 120 3.81 17.95 6.84
CA ILE A 120 4.34 16.91 5.97
C ILE A 120 5.73 17.35 5.50
N ILE A 121 6.72 16.46 5.62
CA ILE A 121 8.08 16.64 5.10
C ILE A 121 8.46 15.41 4.28
N THR A 122 8.28 15.50 2.96
CA THR A 122 8.49 14.38 2.05
C THR A 122 9.92 14.33 1.54
N ASP A 123 10.57 13.17 1.71
CA ASP A 123 11.86 12.88 1.09
C ASP A 123 11.65 12.40 -0.35
N GLY A 124 11.91 13.29 -1.31
CA GLY A 124 12.05 12.99 -2.73
C GLY A 124 13.48 13.13 -3.23
N ILE A 125 14.51 13.09 -2.37
CA ILE A 125 15.92 13.17 -2.81
C ILE A 125 16.21 12.01 -3.76
N LYS A 126 15.84 10.81 -3.32
CA LYS A 126 15.73 9.62 -4.17
C LYS A 126 14.27 9.28 -4.37
N PHE A 127 13.77 9.39 -5.59
CA PHE A 127 12.41 9.02 -5.94
C PHE A 127 12.35 7.52 -6.25
N SER A 128 11.47 6.78 -5.57
CA SER A 128 11.28 5.35 -5.82
C SER A 128 10.11 5.09 -6.78
N PHE A 129 10.36 4.39 -7.88
CA PHE A 129 9.37 4.19 -8.94
C PHE A 129 9.28 2.72 -9.39
N GLY A 130 8.20 2.42 -10.11
CA GLY A 130 7.89 1.08 -10.61
C GLY A 130 6.69 0.45 -9.92
N GLY A 131 6.36 -0.76 -10.35
CA GLY A 131 5.10 -1.39 -9.98
C GLY A 131 5.11 -2.14 -8.64
N ASN A 132 6.29 -2.48 -8.13
CA ASN A 132 6.42 -3.21 -6.87
C ASN A 132 6.30 -2.30 -5.64
N GLN A 133 5.92 -2.81 -4.47
CA GLN A 133 5.87 -2.02 -3.22
C GLN A 133 7.14 -2.02 -2.36
N MET A 134 8.00 -3.02 -2.53
CA MET A 134 9.09 -3.36 -1.61
C MET A 134 10.49 -3.26 -2.24
N THR A 135 10.61 -3.40 -3.56
CA THR A 135 11.89 -3.46 -4.30
C THR A 135 11.87 -2.56 -5.53
N GLN A 136 11.35 -1.34 -5.37
CA GLN A 136 11.26 -0.35 -6.43
C GLN A 136 12.66 0.11 -6.91
N HIS A 137 12.74 0.45 -8.19
CA HIS A 137 13.86 1.20 -8.73
C HIS A 137 13.88 2.60 -8.12
N CYS A 138 15.02 3.28 -8.19
CA CYS A 138 15.14 4.65 -7.70
C CYS A 138 15.87 5.50 -8.73
N THR A 139 15.50 6.78 -8.79
CA THR A 139 16.23 7.83 -9.50
C THR A 139 16.50 8.99 -8.57
N ASP A 140 17.53 9.78 -8.85
CA ASP A 140 17.82 10.99 -8.10
C ASP A 140 16.91 12.11 -8.64
N LEU A 141 16.08 12.66 -7.75
CA LEU A 141 15.18 13.78 -8.07
C LEU A 141 15.61 15.02 -7.28
N GLY A 142 16.11 14.86 -6.05
CA GLY A 142 16.72 15.95 -5.29
C GLY A 142 15.73 16.95 -4.72
N VAL A 143 14.50 16.53 -4.42
CA VAL A 143 13.43 17.41 -3.91
C VAL A 143 13.07 17.07 -2.46
N LEU A 144 12.81 18.10 -1.67
CA LEU A 144 12.07 18.00 -0.41
C LEU A 144 10.76 18.76 -0.59
N ALA A 145 9.63 18.12 -0.33
CA ALA A 145 8.33 18.78 -0.37
C ALA A 145 7.81 18.96 1.06
N VAL A 146 7.41 20.19 1.40
CA VAL A 146 6.93 20.53 2.74
C VAL A 146 5.56 21.20 2.61
N SER A 147 4.61 20.81 3.46
CA SER A 147 3.25 21.35 3.44
C SER A 147 2.58 21.15 4.79
N ALA A 148 1.65 22.04 5.14
CA ALA A 148 0.75 21.89 6.28
C ALA A 148 -0.64 21.33 5.89
N ASN A 149 -0.88 21.03 4.60
CA ASN A 149 -2.12 20.41 4.12
C ASN A 149 -1.82 19.15 3.29
N ALA A 150 -2.37 18.01 3.71
CA ALA A 150 -2.10 16.71 3.09
C ALA A 150 -2.62 16.58 1.65
N VAL A 151 -3.73 17.23 1.32
CA VAL A 151 -4.30 17.20 -0.04
C VAL A 151 -3.47 18.08 -0.96
N ALA A 152 -3.18 19.33 -0.57
CA ALA A 152 -2.32 20.22 -1.35
C ALA A 152 -0.93 19.59 -1.59
N HIS A 153 -0.37 18.96 -0.55
CA HIS A 153 0.89 18.22 -0.63
C HIS A 153 0.83 17.13 -1.72
N ASP A 154 -0.14 16.22 -1.63
CA ASP A 154 -0.22 15.10 -2.55
C ASP A 154 -0.57 15.54 -3.98
N MET A 155 -1.34 16.62 -4.14
CA MET A 155 -1.59 17.24 -5.46
C MET A 155 -0.31 17.75 -6.11
N VAL A 156 0.49 18.53 -5.38
CA VAL A 156 1.77 19.07 -5.88
C VAL A 156 2.76 17.95 -6.15
N CYS A 157 2.90 16.98 -5.25
CA CYS A 157 3.82 15.86 -5.45
C CYS A 157 3.41 14.93 -6.61
N ALA A 158 2.12 14.71 -6.84
CA ALA A 158 1.66 13.96 -8.00
C ALA A 158 1.98 14.71 -9.31
N TRP A 159 1.71 16.01 -9.36
CA TRP A 159 2.02 16.85 -10.50
C TRP A 159 3.52 16.96 -10.78
N LEU A 160 4.33 17.05 -9.72
CA LEU A 160 5.79 17.05 -9.79
C LEU A 160 6.33 15.82 -10.51
N ILE A 161 5.70 14.66 -10.31
CA ILE A 161 6.08 13.40 -10.97
C ILE A 161 5.30 13.13 -12.27
N GLY A 162 4.65 14.15 -12.84
CA GLY A 162 3.97 14.05 -14.15
C GLY A 162 2.62 13.33 -14.12
N LEU A 163 2.00 13.16 -12.95
CA LEU A 163 0.65 12.60 -12.81
C LEU A 163 -0.39 13.71 -12.70
N ASP A 164 -1.58 13.46 -13.23
CA ASP A 164 -2.74 14.29 -12.95
C ASP A 164 -3.28 13.97 -11.54
N PRO A 165 -3.22 14.91 -10.59
CA PRO A 165 -3.60 14.65 -9.21
C PRO A 165 -5.08 14.25 -9.05
N LEU A 166 -5.99 14.79 -9.88
CA LEU A 166 -7.42 14.51 -9.76
C LEU A 166 -7.83 13.18 -10.42
N ARG A 167 -6.93 12.55 -11.19
CA ARG A 167 -7.10 11.17 -11.66
C ARG A 167 -6.67 10.11 -10.64
N ILE A 168 -6.09 10.54 -9.52
CA ILE A 168 -5.72 9.66 -8.42
C ILE A 168 -6.88 9.61 -7.43
N ASP A 169 -7.59 8.47 -7.39
CA ASP A 169 -8.87 8.37 -6.66
C ASP A 169 -8.82 8.78 -5.19
N HIS A 170 -7.72 8.53 -4.47
CA HIS A 170 -7.64 8.88 -3.05
C HIS A 170 -7.36 10.37 -2.81
N ILE A 171 -6.74 11.07 -3.78
CA ILE A 171 -6.64 12.53 -3.76
C ILE A 171 -8.02 13.12 -4.06
N ARG A 172 -8.67 12.66 -5.15
CA ARG A 172 -10.02 13.11 -5.53
C ARG A 172 -11.04 12.90 -4.42
N GLU A 173 -11.09 11.72 -3.80
CA GLU A 173 -12.00 11.44 -2.67
C GLU A 173 -11.73 12.37 -1.46
N ALA A 174 -10.48 12.75 -1.21
CA ALA A 174 -10.16 13.70 -0.12
C ALA A 174 -10.57 15.13 -0.47
N VAL A 175 -10.41 15.54 -1.73
CA VAL A 175 -10.90 16.83 -2.28
C VAL A 175 -12.42 16.90 -2.19
N ASP A 176 -13.14 15.87 -2.66
CA ASP A 176 -14.60 15.78 -2.64
C ASP A 176 -15.18 15.84 -1.21
N ARG A 177 -14.37 15.48 -0.20
CA ARG A 177 -14.72 15.57 1.23
C ARG A 177 -14.31 16.87 1.91
N GLY A 178 -13.67 17.79 1.18
CA GLY A 178 -13.28 19.11 1.69
C GLY A 178 -12.07 19.08 2.63
N TYR A 179 -11.16 18.10 2.53
CA TYR A 179 -9.94 18.06 3.35
C TYR A 179 -8.85 19.03 2.89
N GLY A 180 -9.02 19.66 1.72
CA GLY A 180 -8.07 20.64 1.22
C GLY A 180 -8.58 21.34 -0.05
N PRO A 181 -7.68 21.89 -0.86
CA PRO A 181 -8.04 22.72 -2.00
C PRO A 181 -8.86 21.96 -3.03
N GLN A 182 -9.81 22.64 -3.66
CA GLN A 182 -10.65 22.05 -4.72
C GLN A 182 -9.94 22.00 -6.07
N SER A 183 -8.94 22.86 -6.25
CA SER A 183 -8.18 22.95 -7.48
C SER A 183 -6.71 23.28 -7.24
N PHE A 184 -5.85 22.97 -8.22
CA PHE A 184 -4.43 23.31 -8.16
C PHE A 184 -4.17 24.82 -8.08
N LYS A 185 -5.13 25.65 -8.51
CA LYS A 185 -5.03 27.13 -8.50
C LYS A 185 -5.09 27.72 -7.09
N GLU A 186 -5.65 26.99 -6.13
CA GLU A 186 -5.72 27.40 -4.72
C GLU A 186 -4.42 27.09 -3.96
N ILE A 187 -3.43 26.47 -4.63
CA ILE A 187 -2.19 26.07 -4.02
C ILE A 187 -1.10 27.08 -4.37
N GLU A 188 -0.56 27.73 -3.35
CA GLU A 188 0.66 28.54 -3.47
C GLU A 188 1.89 27.65 -3.30
N ILE A 189 2.80 27.67 -4.28
CA ILE A 189 4.09 26.99 -4.22
C ILE A 189 5.16 28.04 -3.96
N ILE A 190 5.68 28.08 -2.74
CA ILE A 190 6.74 29.01 -2.31
C ILE A 190 8.16 28.45 -2.50
N GLY A 191 8.26 27.17 -2.90
CA GLY A 191 9.54 26.48 -3.11
C GLY A 191 10.23 26.90 -4.41
N ASP A 192 11.53 26.64 -4.49
CA ASP A 192 12.42 27.03 -5.59
C ASP A 192 12.80 25.85 -6.52
N TYR A 193 12.33 24.64 -6.22
CA TYR A 193 12.68 23.46 -6.99
C TYR A 193 12.06 23.53 -8.41
N PRO A 194 12.85 23.41 -9.49
CA PRO A 194 12.35 23.57 -10.86
C PRO A 194 11.48 22.38 -11.28
N LEU A 195 10.20 22.63 -11.52
CA LEU A 195 9.22 21.62 -11.90
C LEU A 195 9.59 20.89 -13.20
N GLU A 196 10.00 21.65 -14.21
CA GLU A 196 10.32 21.12 -15.54
C GLU A 196 11.48 20.12 -15.46
N LYS A 197 12.43 20.34 -14.54
CA LYS A 197 13.52 19.41 -14.26
C LYS A 197 13.00 18.10 -13.69
N ALA A 198 12.09 18.15 -12.71
CA ALA A 198 11.48 16.95 -12.15
C ALA A 198 10.71 16.18 -13.22
N GLN A 199 9.84 16.87 -13.97
CA GLN A 199 9.01 16.26 -15.00
C GLN A 199 9.86 15.67 -16.14
N SER A 200 10.93 16.35 -16.55
CA SER A 200 11.90 15.82 -17.51
C SER A 200 12.58 14.55 -16.99
N THR A 201 12.98 14.54 -15.72
CA THR A 201 13.64 13.39 -15.07
C THR A 201 12.72 12.16 -15.02
N VAL A 202 11.41 12.36 -14.82
CA VAL A 202 10.45 11.25 -14.67
C VAL A 202 9.73 10.86 -15.95
N LYS A 203 9.87 11.63 -17.03
CA LYS A 203 9.08 11.50 -18.27
C LYS A 203 9.06 10.09 -18.85
N ASP A 204 10.21 9.42 -18.85
CA ASP A 204 10.40 8.10 -19.47
C ASP A 204 10.38 6.95 -18.44
N LEU A 205 9.99 7.23 -17.19
CA LEU A 205 9.97 6.21 -16.13
C LEU A 205 8.67 5.39 -16.19
N ASP A 206 8.82 4.06 -16.19
CA ASP A 206 7.69 3.14 -16.05
C ASP A 206 7.25 3.05 -14.58
N PHE A 207 6.13 3.66 -14.23
CA PHE A 207 5.56 3.57 -12.87
C PHE A 207 4.88 2.22 -12.60
N GLY A 208 4.79 1.33 -13.60
CA GLY A 208 4.28 -0.03 -13.49
C GLY A 208 2.77 -0.13 -13.30
N PHE A 209 2.05 0.98 -13.34
CA PHE A 209 0.60 1.02 -13.20
C PHE A 209 -0.07 0.90 -14.57
N HIS A 210 -0.65 -0.26 -14.82
CA HIS A 210 -1.42 -0.55 -16.03
C HIS A 210 -2.39 -1.70 -15.75
N PRO A 211 -3.36 -1.98 -16.65
CA PRO A 211 -4.21 -3.15 -16.52
C PRO A 211 -3.39 -4.44 -16.36
N VAL A 212 -3.70 -5.27 -15.36
CA VAL A 212 -2.90 -6.49 -15.07
C VAL A 212 -2.94 -7.50 -16.22
N GLU A 213 -4.01 -7.48 -17.02
CA GLU A 213 -4.14 -8.24 -18.28
C GLU A 213 -3.06 -7.93 -19.32
N LYS A 214 -2.50 -6.72 -19.30
CA LYS A 214 -1.45 -6.28 -20.24
C LYS A 214 -0.04 -6.63 -19.75
N PHE A 215 0.09 -7.26 -18.58
CA PHE A 215 1.39 -7.55 -18.02
C PHE A 215 2.13 -8.61 -18.87
N PRO A 216 3.40 -8.37 -19.25
CA PRO A 216 4.13 -9.27 -20.14
C PRO A 216 4.65 -10.52 -19.39
N CYS A 217 3.81 -11.55 -19.31
CA CYS A 217 4.16 -12.86 -18.74
C CYS A 217 3.53 -14.01 -19.53
N ASN A 218 3.84 -15.26 -19.15
CA ASN A 218 3.27 -16.44 -19.79
C ASN A 218 1.86 -16.80 -19.29
N PHE A 219 1.18 -15.89 -18.58
CA PHE A 219 -0.19 -16.10 -18.15
C PHE A 219 -1.15 -15.45 -19.15
N ARG A 220 -2.28 -16.10 -19.41
CA ARG A 220 -3.45 -15.44 -19.98
C ARG A 220 -4.24 -14.83 -18.85
N ILE A 221 -4.20 -13.52 -18.70
CA ILE A 221 -4.87 -12.84 -17.59
C ILE A 221 -6.18 -12.24 -18.09
N LEU A 222 -7.29 -12.59 -17.44
CA LEU A 222 -8.64 -12.12 -17.75
C LEU A 222 -9.13 -11.20 -16.62
N SER A 223 -9.46 -9.96 -16.98
CA SER A 223 -10.05 -8.98 -16.06
C SER A 223 -11.57 -8.94 -16.25
N GLY A 224 -12.30 -9.17 -15.17
CA GLY A 224 -13.75 -9.08 -15.10
C GLY A 224 -14.21 -7.99 -14.13
N GLU A 225 -15.50 -7.99 -13.83
CA GLU A 225 -16.11 -6.95 -12.98
C GLU A 225 -16.39 -7.47 -11.55
N PRO A 226 -16.15 -6.67 -10.51
CA PRO A 226 -15.46 -5.38 -10.53
C PRO A 226 -13.93 -5.54 -10.68
N LEU A 227 -13.28 -4.55 -11.31
CA LEU A 227 -11.82 -4.46 -11.39
C LEU A 227 -11.29 -3.54 -10.28
N CYS A 228 -10.82 -4.11 -9.17
CA CYS A 228 -10.45 -3.35 -7.98
C CYS A 228 -8.96 -2.96 -7.98
N ILE A 229 -8.64 -1.69 -8.27
CA ILE A 229 -7.28 -1.14 -8.30
C ILE A 229 -6.55 -1.33 -6.96
N GLY A 230 -7.17 -0.92 -5.86
CA GLY A 230 -6.63 -1.16 -4.50
C GLY A 230 -6.67 -2.63 -4.06
N GLY A 231 -7.37 -3.48 -4.82
CA GLY A 231 -7.62 -4.89 -4.50
C GLY A 231 -6.88 -5.87 -5.41
N CYS A 232 -7.63 -6.82 -6.00
CA CYS A 232 -7.06 -7.93 -6.76
C CYS A 232 -6.22 -7.49 -7.98
N GLN A 233 -6.58 -6.39 -8.65
CA GLN A 233 -5.79 -5.81 -9.75
C GLN A 233 -4.40 -5.44 -9.23
N GLY A 234 -4.36 -4.53 -8.26
CA GLY A 234 -3.11 -3.95 -7.76
C GLY A 234 -2.24 -4.98 -7.07
N ILE A 235 -2.83 -5.87 -6.25
CA ILE A 235 -2.03 -6.88 -5.54
C ILE A 235 -1.44 -7.94 -6.47
N PHE A 236 -2.16 -8.31 -7.54
CA PHE A 236 -1.64 -9.27 -8.51
C PHE A 236 -0.56 -8.63 -9.37
N LEU A 237 -0.78 -7.39 -9.78
CA LEU A 237 0.21 -6.59 -10.51
C LEU A 237 1.49 -6.37 -9.69
N ASP A 238 1.37 -6.02 -8.41
CA ASP A 238 2.51 -5.89 -7.47
C ASP A 238 3.29 -7.20 -7.34
N TRP A 239 2.58 -8.35 -7.22
CA TRP A 239 3.21 -9.66 -7.18
C TRP A 239 3.96 -10.00 -8.48
N LEU A 240 3.41 -9.67 -9.64
CA LEU A 240 4.06 -9.87 -10.94
C LEU A 240 5.32 -8.98 -11.08
N HIS A 241 5.24 -7.70 -10.69
CA HIS A 241 6.40 -6.81 -10.65
C HIS A 241 7.47 -7.29 -9.67
N MET A 242 7.09 -7.85 -8.52
CA MET A 242 8.05 -8.44 -7.57
C MET A 242 8.94 -9.52 -8.22
N ILE A 243 8.37 -10.29 -9.15
CA ILE A 243 9.10 -11.32 -9.90
C ILE A 243 9.91 -10.67 -11.03
N LYS A 244 9.31 -9.73 -11.79
CA LYS A 244 9.96 -8.99 -12.88
C LYS A 244 11.26 -8.33 -12.40
N ASP A 245 11.20 -7.61 -11.28
CA ASP A 245 12.33 -6.80 -10.77
C ASP A 245 13.50 -7.67 -10.28
N ARG A 246 13.23 -8.92 -9.87
CA ARG A 246 14.25 -9.84 -9.34
C ARG A 246 14.78 -10.84 -10.36
N LYS A 247 13.88 -11.45 -11.12
CA LYS A 247 14.17 -12.53 -12.08
C LYS A 247 13.22 -12.40 -13.28
N PRO A 248 13.44 -11.41 -14.18
CA PRO A 248 12.49 -11.11 -15.26
C PRO A 248 12.25 -12.29 -16.21
N ARG A 249 13.27 -13.12 -16.45
CA ARG A 249 13.17 -14.33 -17.29
C ARG A 249 12.27 -15.42 -16.70
N LEU A 250 11.97 -15.39 -15.40
CA LEU A 250 11.18 -16.42 -14.72
C LEU A 250 9.71 -16.38 -15.16
N LEU A 251 9.14 -15.19 -15.36
CA LEU A 251 7.75 -15.02 -15.79
C LEU A 251 7.44 -15.65 -17.15
N ARG A 252 8.44 -15.71 -18.04
CA ARG A 252 8.34 -16.38 -19.35
C ARG A 252 8.51 -17.90 -19.25
N ARG A 253 9.12 -18.40 -18.18
CA ARG A 253 9.36 -19.84 -17.94
C ARG A 253 8.25 -20.50 -17.13
N PHE A 254 7.38 -19.72 -16.50
CA PHE A 254 6.22 -20.26 -15.81
C PHE A 254 5.31 -21.00 -16.81
N PRO A 255 4.64 -22.09 -16.39
CA PRO A 255 3.66 -22.76 -17.21
C PRO A 255 2.53 -21.81 -17.61
N HIS A 256 1.93 -22.07 -18.76
CA HIS A 256 0.73 -21.35 -19.20
C HIS A 256 -0.41 -21.59 -18.21
N ILE A 257 -0.94 -20.50 -17.66
CA ILE A 257 -2.05 -20.49 -16.70
C ILE A 257 -3.00 -19.36 -17.12
N THR A 258 -4.30 -19.66 -17.14
CA THR A 258 -5.31 -18.60 -17.24
C THR A 258 -5.62 -18.07 -15.84
N ALA A 259 -5.27 -16.81 -15.56
CA ALA A 259 -5.55 -16.15 -14.28
C ALA A 259 -6.75 -15.21 -14.43
N VAL A 260 -7.74 -15.33 -13.55
CA VAL A 260 -8.96 -14.54 -13.57
C VAL A 260 -9.00 -13.62 -12.36
N VAL A 261 -9.19 -12.33 -12.62
CA VAL A 261 -9.40 -11.27 -11.62
C VAL A 261 -10.77 -10.66 -11.87
N GLY A 262 -11.61 -10.55 -10.83
CA GLY A 262 -13.00 -10.12 -11.01
C GLY A 262 -13.90 -11.21 -11.62
N ARG A 263 -15.20 -10.95 -11.74
CA ARG A 263 -16.16 -11.93 -12.27
C ARG A 263 -16.21 -11.86 -13.79
N ILE A 264 -16.05 -13.01 -14.44
CA ILE A 264 -16.22 -13.14 -15.89
C ILE A 264 -17.60 -13.76 -16.18
N LYS A 265 -18.33 -13.20 -17.14
CA LYS A 265 -19.62 -13.73 -17.62
C LYS A 265 -19.44 -14.81 -18.70
N ALA A 266 -18.43 -14.66 -19.55
CA ALA A 266 -18.13 -15.62 -20.61
C ALA A 266 -17.53 -16.93 -20.06
N PRO A 267 -17.64 -18.05 -20.80
CA PRO A 267 -16.95 -19.28 -20.46
C PRO A 267 -15.42 -19.11 -20.44
N VAL A 268 -14.78 -19.63 -19.39
CA VAL A 268 -13.33 -19.70 -19.25
C VAL A 268 -12.90 -21.16 -19.35
N GLU A 269 -12.13 -21.48 -20.37
CA GLU A 269 -11.63 -22.84 -20.62
C GLU A 269 -10.11 -22.83 -20.84
N ASP A 270 -9.40 -23.62 -20.02
CA ASP A 270 -7.95 -23.82 -20.14
C ASP A 270 -7.51 -25.08 -19.36
N LYS A 271 -6.27 -25.57 -19.53
CA LYS A 271 -5.74 -26.70 -18.75
C LYS A 271 -5.66 -26.36 -17.26
N THR A 272 -5.18 -25.17 -16.93
CA THR A 272 -5.06 -24.68 -15.55
C THR A 272 -5.66 -23.28 -15.43
N VAL A 273 -6.63 -23.11 -14.53
CA VAL A 273 -7.26 -21.83 -14.24
C VAL A 273 -7.01 -21.42 -12.80
N LEU A 274 -6.57 -20.18 -12.60
CA LEU A 274 -6.39 -19.54 -11.31
C LEU A 274 -7.49 -18.50 -11.10
N LEU A 275 -8.30 -18.63 -10.06
CA LEU A 275 -9.32 -17.66 -9.66
C LEU A 275 -8.82 -16.84 -8.47
N LEU A 276 -8.56 -15.54 -8.69
CA LEU A 276 -7.99 -14.64 -7.69
C LEU A 276 -9.07 -13.71 -7.09
N GLY A 277 -9.30 -13.88 -5.79
CA GLY A 277 -10.27 -13.12 -5.02
C GLY A 277 -11.68 -13.70 -5.07
N ASP A 278 -12.56 -13.16 -4.22
CA ASP A 278 -13.90 -13.71 -4.02
C ASP A 278 -14.81 -13.48 -5.24
N CYS A 279 -14.68 -12.34 -5.91
CA CYS A 279 -15.46 -12.05 -7.13
C CYS A 279 -15.14 -13.02 -8.28
N ALA A 280 -13.88 -13.43 -8.43
CA ALA A 280 -13.47 -14.39 -9.46
C ALA A 280 -14.09 -15.78 -9.24
N GLN A 281 -14.43 -16.14 -7.99
CA GLN A 281 -15.10 -17.40 -7.69
C GLN A 281 -16.55 -17.44 -8.21
N ALA A 282 -17.17 -16.29 -8.45
CA ALA A 282 -18.51 -16.18 -9.00
C ALA A 282 -18.57 -16.27 -10.54
N THR A 283 -17.44 -16.59 -11.18
CA THR A 283 -17.37 -16.87 -12.63
C THR A 283 -18.16 -18.15 -12.93
N GLN A 284 -19.19 -18.04 -13.75
CA GLN A 284 -20.23 -19.08 -13.87
C GLN A 284 -19.75 -20.36 -14.56
N THR A 285 -18.92 -20.22 -15.60
CA THR A 285 -18.52 -21.35 -16.43
C THR A 285 -17.00 -21.41 -16.51
N VAL A 286 -16.40 -22.26 -15.66
CA VAL A 286 -14.96 -22.53 -15.65
C VAL A 286 -14.73 -24.01 -15.93
N LYS A 287 -14.15 -24.33 -17.09
CA LYS A 287 -13.76 -25.68 -17.49
C LYS A 287 -12.24 -25.80 -17.47
N ALA A 288 -11.70 -26.58 -16.55
CA ALA A 288 -10.25 -26.82 -16.50
C ALA A 288 -9.91 -28.15 -15.83
N ARG A 289 -8.78 -28.74 -16.23
CA ARG A 289 -8.23 -29.94 -15.55
C ARG A 289 -7.80 -29.61 -14.13
N ARG A 290 -7.28 -28.40 -13.90
CA ARG A 290 -6.88 -27.91 -12.57
C ARG A 290 -7.43 -26.51 -12.33
N ILE A 291 -8.18 -26.33 -11.23
CA ILE A 291 -8.67 -25.03 -10.79
C ILE A 291 -8.05 -24.69 -9.44
N VAL A 292 -7.27 -23.61 -9.38
CA VAL A 292 -6.70 -23.08 -8.13
C VAL A 292 -7.47 -21.85 -7.71
N ARG A 293 -7.95 -21.85 -6.46
CA ARG A 293 -8.77 -20.77 -5.90
C ARG A 293 -8.04 -20.09 -4.77
N ILE A 294 -7.77 -18.80 -4.93
CA ILE A 294 -7.16 -17.94 -3.90
C ILE A 294 -8.23 -16.97 -3.42
N LYS A 295 -8.90 -17.28 -2.32
CA LYS A 295 -10.01 -16.48 -1.77
C LYS A 295 -9.51 -15.22 -1.04
N GLY A 296 -10.41 -14.23 -0.90
CA GLY A 296 -10.21 -12.99 -0.16
C GLY A 296 -10.69 -11.74 -0.93
N CYS A 297 -10.99 -10.67 -0.19
CA CYS A 297 -11.34 -9.36 -0.73
C CYS A 297 -10.40 -8.27 -0.20
N PRO A 298 -9.24 -8.06 -0.86
CA PRO A 298 -8.56 -8.96 -1.78
C PRO A 298 -7.83 -10.09 -1.02
N PRO A 299 -7.30 -11.11 -1.71
CA PRO A 299 -6.33 -12.01 -1.11
C PRO A 299 -5.11 -11.24 -0.58
N THR A 300 -4.40 -11.78 0.42
CA THR A 300 -3.14 -11.18 0.89
C THR A 300 -1.95 -11.66 0.06
N HIS A 301 -0.87 -10.86 0.00
CA HIS A 301 0.39 -11.27 -0.62
C HIS A 301 0.90 -12.62 -0.09
N LYS A 302 0.82 -12.83 1.22
CA LYS A 302 1.20 -14.09 1.86
C LYS A 302 0.42 -15.27 1.28
N ARG A 303 -0.89 -15.12 1.08
CA ARG A 303 -1.76 -16.15 0.51
C ARG A 303 -1.44 -16.42 -0.95
N ILE A 304 -1.22 -15.36 -1.74
CA ILE A 304 -0.83 -15.49 -3.16
C ILE A 304 0.47 -16.29 -3.26
N ILE A 305 1.52 -15.87 -2.54
CA ILE A 305 2.82 -16.55 -2.56
C ILE A 305 2.68 -18.02 -2.14
N TRP A 306 1.93 -18.30 -1.07
CA TRP A 306 1.75 -19.66 -0.56
C TRP A 306 1.01 -20.57 -1.54
N ASP A 307 -0.13 -20.12 -2.09
CA ASP A 307 -0.94 -20.92 -3.01
C ASP A 307 -0.23 -21.09 -4.37
N MET A 308 0.51 -20.09 -4.85
CA MET A 308 1.33 -20.21 -6.06
C MET A 308 2.44 -21.26 -5.87
N MET A 309 3.11 -21.25 -4.73
CA MET A 309 4.17 -22.21 -4.41
C MET A 309 3.63 -23.63 -4.22
N THR A 310 2.59 -23.81 -3.39
CA THR A 310 2.14 -25.14 -2.96
C THR A 310 1.15 -25.78 -3.92
N ARG A 311 0.37 -24.98 -4.66
CA ARG A 311 -0.70 -25.47 -5.55
C ARG A 311 -0.40 -25.25 -7.02
N LEU A 312 0.59 -24.45 -7.39
CA LEU A 312 1.00 -24.29 -8.80
C LEU A 312 2.49 -24.61 -9.00
N PHE A 313 3.22 -24.93 -7.93
CA PHE A 313 4.67 -25.19 -7.95
C PHE A 313 5.47 -24.03 -8.57
N LEU A 314 4.94 -22.81 -8.45
CA LEU A 314 5.59 -21.59 -8.93
C LEU A 314 6.44 -21.00 -7.81
N LEU A 315 7.71 -21.35 -7.80
CA LEU A 315 8.69 -20.78 -6.89
C LEU A 315 9.12 -19.40 -7.41
N ALA A 316 8.42 -18.37 -6.93
CA ALA A 316 8.89 -16.99 -7.07
C ALA A 316 10.13 -16.77 -6.18
N PRO A 317 11.07 -15.88 -6.55
CA PRO A 317 12.16 -15.52 -5.67
C PRO A 317 11.60 -15.00 -4.34
N LEU A 318 11.80 -15.76 -3.27
CA LEU A 318 11.34 -15.40 -1.94
C LEU A 318 11.89 -14.02 -1.57
N VAL A 319 11.07 -13.26 -0.86
CA VAL A 319 11.54 -12.08 -0.13
C VAL A 319 12.77 -12.47 0.69
N ARG A 320 13.76 -11.58 0.79
CA ARG A 320 15.05 -11.81 1.51
C ARG A 320 14.85 -12.75 2.71
N PRO A 321 15.67 -13.80 2.91
CA PRO A 321 15.44 -14.79 3.97
C PRO A 321 15.17 -14.20 5.36
N SER A 322 15.79 -13.06 5.67
CA SER A 322 15.53 -12.27 6.88
C SER A 322 14.06 -11.83 7.05
N LEU A 323 13.38 -11.49 5.96
CA LEU A 323 11.97 -11.09 5.94
C LEU A 323 11.02 -12.29 6.11
N ILE A 324 11.47 -13.51 5.81
CA ILE A 324 10.71 -14.73 6.12
C ILE A 324 10.66 -14.94 7.63
N VAL A 325 11.81 -14.87 8.31
CA VAL A 325 11.87 -14.98 9.78
C VAL A 325 11.07 -13.85 10.43
N ASP A 326 11.20 -12.62 9.91
CA ASP A 326 10.40 -11.49 10.38
C ASP A 326 8.89 -11.78 10.27
N GLY A 327 8.41 -12.25 9.10
CA GLY A 327 6.99 -12.40 8.84
C GLY A 327 6.33 -13.62 9.46
N PHE A 328 7.05 -14.74 9.59
CA PHE A 328 6.50 -16.01 10.05
C PHE A 328 6.79 -16.31 11.52
N VAL A 329 7.85 -15.74 12.10
CA VAL A 329 8.25 -16.01 13.49
C VAL A 329 8.11 -14.76 14.35
N LEU A 330 8.82 -13.68 13.99
CA LEU A 330 8.92 -12.50 14.87
C LEU A 330 7.62 -11.69 14.90
N TYR A 331 6.96 -11.50 13.76
CA TYR A 331 5.75 -10.70 13.66
C TYR A 331 4.59 -11.27 14.50
N PRO A 332 4.27 -12.58 14.48
CA PRO A 332 3.31 -13.17 15.41
C PRO A 332 3.66 -12.95 16.88
N LEU A 333 4.93 -13.13 17.27
CA LEU A 333 5.38 -12.94 18.66
C LEU A 333 5.22 -11.49 19.12
N LYS A 334 5.62 -10.52 18.30
CA LYS A 334 5.46 -9.09 18.59
C LYS A 334 4.00 -8.68 18.71
N ARG A 335 3.14 -9.21 17.84
CA ARG A 335 1.71 -9.00 17.90
C ARG A 335 1.10 -9.58 19.19
N LEU A 336 1.53 -10.76 19.62
CA LEU A 336 1.09 -11.37 20.89
C LEU A 336 1.51 -10.51 22.08
N LYS A 337 2.75 -10.01 22.10
CA LYS A 337 3.23 -9.07 23.13
C LYS A 337 2.36 -7.82 23.19
N GLY A 338 2.09 -7.18 22.05
CA GLY A 338 1.22 -6.00 21.99
C GLY A 338 -0.20 -6.31 22.46
N TRP A 339 -0.75 -7.47 22.09
CA TRP A 339 -2.07 -7.92 22.56
C TRP A 339 -2.10 -8.09 24.10
N LEU A 340 -1.12 -8.78 24.67
CA LEU A 340 -0.99 -8.97 26.13
C LEU A 340 -0.88 -7.64 26.88
N MET A 341 -0.12 -6.68 26.34
CA MET A 341 -0.05 -5.33 26.92
C MET A 341 -1.42 -4.64 26.93
N ASN A 342 -2.16 -4.70 25.82
CA ASN A 342 -3.47 -4.05 25.71
C ASN A 342 -4.57 -4.73 26.56
N LEU A 343 -4.39 -5.97 27.05
CA LEU A 343 -5.31 -6.57 28.03
C LEU A 343 -5.37 -5.78 29.34
N ARG A 344 -4.25 -5.16 29.74
CA ARG A 344 -4.14 -4.33 30.96
C ARG A 344 -4.75 -2.94 30.80
N PHE A 345 -5.03 -2.53 29.57
CA PHE A 345 -5.57 -1.22 29.21
C PHE A 345 -7.00 -1.29 28.67
N ARG A 346 -7.70 -2.43 28.83
CA ARG A 346 -9.14 -2.47 28.51
C ARG A 346 -9.84 -1.44 29.40
N PRO A 347 -10.61 -0.49 28.84
CA PRO A 347 -11.45 0.36 29.66
C PRO A 347 -12.37 -0.57 30.47
N VAL A 348 -12.46 -0.34 31.78
CA VAL A 348 -13.55 -0.87 32.58
C VAL A 348 -14.82 -0.45 31.84
N ARG A 349 -15.67 -1.40 31.48
CA ARG A 349 -16.95 -1.08 30.82
C ARG A 349 -17.68 -0.08 31.72
N SER A 350 -17.77 1.17 31.28
CA SER A 350 -18.70 2.16 31.83
C SER A 350 -20.09 1.90 31.28
#